data_AF-A0A2J8T9W2-F1
#
_entry.id   AF-A0A2J8T9W2-F1
#
_cell.length_a   1.000
_cell.length_b   1.000
_cell.length_c   1.000
_cell.angle_alpha   90.00
_cell.angle_beta   90.00
_cell.angle_gamma   90.00
#
_symmetry.space_group_name_H-M   'P 1'
#
loop_
_entity.id
_entity.type
_entity.pdbx_description
1 polymer ?
#
loop_
_entity_poly.entity_id
_entity_poly.type
_entity_poly.pdbx_seq_one_letter_code
_entity_poly.pdbx_strand_id
1 'polypeptide(L)'
;MVCLAGLCAVCLLILSPFWGLILFSVSCFLTYTYLSGQELLPVDQKAVLVTGGDCGLGHALCKYLDELGFTVFAGVLNENGPGAEELRRTCSPRLSVLQMDITKPVQIKDAYSKVAAMLQDRGLWAVINNAGVLGFPTDGELLPMTDYKQCMAVNFFGTVEVTKTFLPLLRKSKGRLVNVSSIGGESAFSHVVMGCPSQDMAHGILCGLNKNAGHAKAGLGQD
;
A
#
# COMPACT_ATOMS: atom_id res chain seq x y z
N MET A 1 -14.65 11.63 10.83
CA MET A 1 -14.62 10.80 12.05
C MET A 1 -14.71 11.59 13.36
N VAL A 2 -14.14 12.81 13.45
CA VAL A 2 -14.21 13.64 14.68
C VAL A 2 -15.64 14.12 15.03
N CYS A 3 -16.50 14.42 14.04
CA CYS A 3 -17.89 14.79 14.30
C CYS A 3 -18.77 13.67 14.88
N LEU A 4 -18.46 12.39 14.60
CA LEU A 4 -19.30 11.27 15.07
C LEU A 4 -19.05 10.96 16.55
N ALA A 5 -17.81 11.15 17.03
CA ALA A 5 -17.44 10.95 18.42
C ALA A 5 -18.03 12.02 19.36
N GLY A 6 -18.07 13.28 18.91
CA GLY A 6 -18.63 14.40 19.69
C GLY A 6 -20.15 14.27 19.94
N LEU A 7 -20.91 13.81 18.94
CA LEU A 7 -22.35 13.56 19.08
C LEU A 7 -22.66 12.35 19.98
N CYS A 8 -21.77 11.37 20.04
CA CYS A 8 -21.92 10.17 20.89
C CYS A 8 -21.73 10.49 22.38
N ALA A 9 -20.78 11.39 22.72
CA ALA A 9 -20.53 11.82 24.10
C ALA A 9 -21.70 12.62 24.70
N VAL A 10 -22.38 13.45 23.90
CA VAL A 10 -23.56 14.22 24.34
C VAL A 10 -24.77 13.31 24.57
N CYS A 11 -24.91 12.23 23.78
CA CYS A 11 -26.00 11.26 23.97
C CYS A 11 -25.84 10.41 25.24
N LEU A 12 -24.60 10.06 25.64
CA LEU A 12 -24.32 9.29 26.86
C LEU A 12 -24.58 10.08 28.16
N LEU A 13 -24.59 11.41 28.11
CA LEU A 13 -24.83 12.27 29.27
C LEU A 13 -26.33 12.59 29.50
N ILE A 14 -27.19 12.39 28.50
CA ILE A 14 -28.60 12.81 28.55
C ILE A 14 -29.57 11.62 28.50
N LEU A 15 -29.15 10.46 27.96
CA LEU A 15 -29.97 9.25 27.87
C LEU A 15 -29.42 8.14 28.78
N SER A 16 -30.31 7.33 29.34
CA SER A 16 -29.92 6.20 30.19
C SER A 16 -28.94 5.27 29.44
N PRO A 17 -27.97 4.64 30.13
CA PRO A 17 -26.86 3.91 29.51
C PRO A 17 -27.32 2.78 28.56
N PHE A 18 -28.56 2.32 28.71
CA PHE A 18 -29.20 1.34 27.84
C PHE A 18 -29.42 1.86 26.41
N TRP A 19 -29.89 3.10 26.24
CA TRP A 19 -30.16 3.67 24.91
C TRP A 19 -28.87 4.02 24.17
N GLY A 20 -27.81 4.40 24.89
CA GLY A 20 -26.48 4.65 24.31
C GLY A 20 -25.89 3.41 23.65
N LEU A 21 -25.97 2.25 24.31
CA LEU A 21 -25.51 0.97 23.75
C LEU A 21 -26.30 0.53 22.52
N ILE A 22 -27.62 0.74 22.53
CA ILE A 22 -28.49 0.43 21.38
C ILE A 22 -28.13 1.31 20.19
N LEU A 23 -27.98 2.63 20.38
CA LEU A 23 -27.59 3.54 19.29
C LEU A 23 -26.20 3.22 18.73
N PHE A 24 -25.24 2.85 19.59
CA PHE A 24 -23.91 2.42 19.14
C PHE A 24 -23.98 1.10 18.35
N SER A 25 -24.71 0.10 18.85
CA SER A 25 -24.89 -1.18 18.16
C SER A 25 -25.58 -1.00 16.81
N VAL A 26 -26.62 -0.17 16.74
CA VAL A 26 -27.34 0.14 15.49
C VAL A 26 -26.45 0.92 14.55
N SER A 27 -25.66 1.89 15.04
CA SER A 27 -24.69 2.62 14.23
C SER A 27 -23.60 1.70 13.68
N CYS A 28 -23.03 0.82 14.50
CA CYS A 28 -22.06 -0.19 14.08
C CYS A 28 -22.66 -1.16 13.05
N PHE A 29 -23.89 -1.62 13.27
CA PHE A 29 -24.58 -2.51 12.33
C PHE A 29 -24.87 -1.82 10.99
N LEU A 30 -25.41 -0.60 11.02
CA LEU A 30 -25.65 0.20 9.80
C LEU A 30 -24.35 0.48 9.06
N THR A 31 -23.28 0.83 9.77
CA THR A 31 -21.95 1.04 9.19
C THR A 31 -21.40 -0.27 8.61
N TYR A 32 -21.57 -1.40 9.30
CA TYR A 32 -21.17 -2.72 8.82
C TYR A 32 -21.93 -3.08 7.54
N THR A 33 -23.25 -2.90 7.49
CA THR A 33 -24.05 -3.15 6.28
C THR A 33 -23.70 -2.19 5.15
N TYR A 34 -23.40 -0.93 5.47
CA TYR A 34 -23.01 0.09 4.50
C TYR A 34 -21.62 -0.21 3.90
N LEU A 35 -20.66 -0.62 4.73
CA LEU A 35 -19.34 -1.04 4.29
C LEU A 35 -19.38 -2.37 3.53
N SER A 36 -20.21 -3.33 3.98
CA SER A 36 -20.38 -4.63 3.32
C SER A 36 -21.11 -4.52 1.98
N GLY A 37 -21.88 -3.44 1.78
CA GLY A 37 -22.59 -3.13 0.53
C GLY A 37 -21.76 -2.33 -0.49
N GLN A 38 -20.49 -2.03 -0.21
CA GLN A 38 -19.62 -1.42 -1.22
C GLN A 38 -19.40 -2.43 -2.35
N GLU A 39 -19.85 -2.09 -3.56
CA GLU A 39 -19.51 -2.87 -4.75
C GLU A 39 -17.99 -2.95 -4.88
N LEU A 40 -17.47 -4.18 -4.85
CA LEU A 40 -16.07 -4.44 -5.16
C LEU A 40 -15.78 -3.93 -6.57
N LEU A 41 -14.70 -3.18 -6.72
CA LEU A 41 -14.30 -2.60 -8.00
C LEU A 41 -14.20 -3.71 -9.05
N PRO A 42 -14.72 -3.52 -10.28
CA PRO A 42 -14.77 -4.57 -11.28
C PRO A 42 -13.35 -5.09 -11.54
N VAL A 43 -13.10 -6.37 -11.28
CA VAL A 43 -11.72 -6.91 -11.23
C VAL A 43 -11.17 -7.24 -12.61
N ASP A 44 -12.06 -7.48 -13.58
CA ASP A 44 -11.69 -8.04 -14.87
C ASP A 44 -10.57 -7.26 -15.57
N GLN A 45 -9.52 -8.01 -15.92
CA GLN A 45 -8.34 -7.55 -16.66
C GLN A 45 -7.47 -6.50 -15.97
N LYS A 46 -7.67 -6.26 -14.66
CA LYS A 46 -6.84 -5.31 -13.90
C LYS A 46 -5.59 -5.98 -13.35
N ALA A 47 -4.48 -5.27 -13.50
CA ALA A 47 -3.18 -5.71 -13.03
C ALA A 47 -2.68 -4.87 -11.85
N VAL A 48 -2.11 -5.51 -10.85
CA VAL A 48 -1.62 -4.88 -9.63
C VAL A 48 -0.19 -5.32 -9.33
N LEU A 49 0.66 -4.37 -8.96
CA LEU A 49 1.99 -4.64 -8.43
C LEU A 49 1.94 -4.48 -6.92
N VAL A 50 2.40 -5.47 -6.17
CA VAL A 50 2.56 -5.41 -4.71
C VAL A 50 4.04 -5.56 -4.39
N THR A 51 4.63 -4.60 -3.68
CA THR A 51 6.00 -4.74 -3.17
C THR A 51 6.01 -5.42 -1.80
N GLY A 52 7.05 -6.21 -1.51
CA GLY A 52 7.15 -6.94 -0.23
C GLY A 52 6.12 -8.07 -0.13
N GLY A 53 5.91 -8.79 -1.23
CA GLY A 53 4.95 -9.91 -1.30
C GLY A 53 5.44 -11.22 -0.68
N ASP A 54 6.67 -11.25 -0.16
CA ASP A 54 7.31 -12.45 0.39
C ASP A 54 6.90 -12.79 1.81
N CYS A 55 6.34 -11.84 2.58
CA CYS A 55 5.87 -12.10 3.94
C CYS A 55 4.73 -11.17 4.38
N GLY A 56 4.17 -11.45 5.57
CA GLY A 56 3.27 -10.56 6.28
C GLY A 56 2.04 -10.12 5.48
N LEU A 57 1.70 -8.83 5.60
CA LEU A 57 0.53 -8.24 4.95
C LEU A 57 0.62 -8.30 3.42
N GLY A 58 1.81 -8.06 2.85
CA GLY A 58 2.00 -8.09 1.40
C GLY A 58 1.73 -9.47 0.80
N HIS A 59 2.19 -10.52 1.47
CA HIS A 59 1.93 -11.90 1.07
C HIS A 59 0.44 -12.25 1.11
N ALA A 60 -0.25 -11.93 2.22
CA ALA A 60 -1.68 -12.14 2.34
C ALA A 60 -2.47 -11.33 1.30
N LEU A 61 -2.05 -10.09 1.04
CA LEU A 61 -2.66 -9.21 0.04
C LEU A 61 -2.51 -9.76 -1.38
N CYS A 62 -1.34 -10.31 -1.73
CA CYS A 62 -1.13 -10.98 -3.01
C CYS A 62 -2.13 -12.13 -3.23
N LYS A 63 -2.32 -12.98 -2.22
CA LYS A 63 -3.27 -14.11 -2.28
C LYS A 63 -4.70 -13.61 -2.42
N TYR A 64 -5.10 -12.64 -1.59
CA TYR A 64 -6.44 -12.07 -1.63
C TYR A 64 -6.76 -11.40 -2.98
N LEU A 65 -5.83 -10.65 -3.56
CA LEU A 65 -6.03 -10.02 -4.87
C LEU A 65 -6.11 -11.07 -6.00
N ASP A 66 -5.35 -12.16 -5.91
CA ASP A 66 -5.43 -13.26 -6.88
C ASP A 66 -6.78 -14.01 -6.80
N GLU A 67 -7.28 -14.26 -5.58
CA GLU A 67 -8.61 -14.85 -5.32
C GLU A 67 -9.74 -13.98 -5.88
N LEU A 68 -9.61 -12.65 -5.77
CA LEU A 68 -10.55 -11.70 -6.38
C LEU A 68 -10.48 -11.68 -7.91
N GLY A 69 -9.44 -12.25 -8.52
CA GLY A 69 -9.29 -12.36 -9.98
C GLY A 69 -8.33 -11.36 -10.63
N PHE A 70 -7.56 -10.58 -9.85
CA PHE A 70 -6.58 -9.66 -10.40
C PHE A 70 -5.41 -10.40 -11.07
N THR A 71 -4.74 -9.74 -12.02
CA THR A 71 -3.39 -10.14 -12.42
C THR A 71 -2.41 -9.54 -11.42
N VAL A 72 -1.73 -10.37 -10.64
CA VAL A 72 -0.90 -9.92 -9.52
C VAL A 72 0.57 -10.07 -9.86
N PHE A 73 1.33 -8.99 -9.74
CA PHE A 73 2.78 -8.99 -9.76
C PHE A 73 3.28 -8.85 -8.33
N ALA A 74 3.81 -9.94 -7.78
CA ALA A 74 4.35 -9.97 -6.42
C ALA A 74 5.85 -9.66 -6.46
N GLY A 75 6.23 -8.43 -6.12
CA GLY A 75 7.62 -8.04 -5.92
C GLY A 75 8.16 -8.59 -4.61
N VAL A 76 9.17 -9.45 -4.68
CA VAL A 76 9.75 -10.16 -3.52
C VAL A 76 11.24 -9.91 -3.40
N LEU A 77 11.77 -9.93 -2.17
CA LEU A 77 13.22 -9.78 -1.93
C LEU A 77 14.05 -10.97 -2.42
N ASN A 78 13.50 -12.18 -2.37
CA ASN A 78 14.14 -13.39 -2.88
C ASN A 78 13.09 -14.23 -3.61
N GLU A 79 13.21 -14.31 -4.94
CA GLU A 79 12.30 -15.10 -5.77
C GLU A 79 12.37 -16.61 -5.50
N ASN A 80 13.45 -17.10 -4.91
CA ASN A 80 13.60 -18.51 -4.51
C ASN A 80 13.34 -18.71 -3.01
N GLY A 81 12.84 -17.68 -2.33
CA GLY A 81 12.50 -17.75 -0.90
C GLY A 81 11.21 -18.53 -0.64
N PRO A 82 10.96 -18.92 0.63
CA PRO A 82 9.81 -19.74 1.00
C PRO A 82 8.47 -19.06 0.71
N GLY A 83 8.35 -17.75 0.97
CA GLY A 83 7.12 -17.00 0.67
C GLY A 83 6.85 -16.85 -0.82
N ALA A 84 7.90 -16.67 -1.63
CA ALA A 84 7.78 -16.66 -3.08
C ALA A 84 7.31 -18.02 -3.62
N GLU A 85 7.87 -19.11 -3.09
CA GLU A 85 7.49 -20.46 -3.48
C GLU A 85 6.06 -20.80 -3.05
N GLU A 86 5.65 -20.37 -1.85
CA GLU A 86 4.27 -20.52 -1.42
C GLU A 86 3.30 -19.81 -2.37
N LEU A 87 3.59 -18.55 -2.76
CA LEU A 87 2.75 -17.83 -3.71
C LEU A 87 2.59 -18.60 -5.04
N ARG A 88 3.69 -19.14 -5.60
CA ARG A 88 3.62 -19.93 -6.83
C ARG A 88 2.80 -21.19 -6.68
N ARG A 89 2.85 -21.82 -5.51
CA ARG A 89 2.16 -23.08 -5.23
C ARG A 89 0.67 -22.88 -4.96
N THR A 90 0.29 -21.78 -4.28
CA THR A 90 -1.09 -21.58 -3.82
C THR A 90 -1.93 -20.69 -4.72
N CYS A 91 -1.31 -19.78 -5.47
CA CYS A 91 -2.03 -18.81 -6.29
C CYS A 91 -2.22 -19.29 -7.73
N SER A 92 -3.13 -18.63 -8.44
CA SER A 92 -3.44 -18.92 -9.84
C SER A 92 -2.30 -18.52 -10.79
N PRO A 93 -2.34 -18.97 -12.06
CA PRO A 93 -1.37 -18.55 -13.08
C PRO A 93 -1.36 -17.04 -13.38
N ARG A 94 -2.35 -16.28 -12.89
CA ARG A 94 -2.40 -14.81 -13.03
C ARG A 94 -1.46 -14.11 -12.06
N LEU A 95 -0.97 -14.81 -11.03
CA LEU A 95 0.04 -14.28 -10.12
C LEU A 95 1.44 -14.61 -10.65
N SER A 96 2.28 -13.58 -10.75
CA SER A 96 3.67 -13.69 -11.15
C SER A 96 4.59 -13.13 -10.08
N VAL A 97 5.52 -13.95 -9.61
CA VAL A 97 6.55 -13.54 -8.66
C VAL A 97 7.70 -12.86 -9.40
N LEU A 98 8.15 -11.71 -8.89
CA LEU A 98 9.23 -10.91 -9.45
C LEU A 98 10.30 -10.65 -8.38
N GLN A 99 11.55 -11.04 -8.67
CA GLN A 99 12.71 -10.56 -7.91
C GLN A 99 12.77 -9.02 -7.96
N MET A 100 12.53 -8.37 -6.83
CA MET A 100 12.49 -6.91 -6.71
C MET A 100 12.90 -6.47 -5.30
N ASP A 101 14.20 -6.27 -5.10
CA ASP A 101 14.72 -5.47 -3.99
C ASP A 101 14.57 -3.98 -4.32
N ILE A 102 13.68 -3.29 -3.61
CA ILE A 102 13.37 -1.88 -3.84
C ILE A 102 14.51 -0.93 -3.47
N THR A 103 15.60 -1.43 -2.87
CA THR A 103 16.83 -0.65 -2.66
C THR A 103 17.79 -0.71 -3.84
N LYS A 104 17.49 -1.55 -4.85
CA LYS A 104 18.35 -1.80 -6.02
C LYS A 104 17.66 -1.30 -7.30
N PRO A 105 18.07 -0.13 -7.84
CA PRO A 105 17.52 0.46 -9.06
C PRO A 105 17.42 -0.50 -10.25
N VAL A 106 18.43 -1.37 -10.40
CA VAL A 106 18.52 -2.35 -11.49
C VAL A 106 17.37 -3.35 -11.40
N GLN A 107 17.09 -3.90 -10.21
CA GLN A 107 16.01 -4.87 -10.05
C GLN A 107 14.63 -4.24 -10.27
N ILE A 108 14.45 -2.97 -9.86
CA ILE A 108 13.21 -2.23 -10.11
C ILE A 108 12.97 -2.06 -11.61
N LYS A 109 14.01 -1.72 -12.38
CA LYS A 109 13.94 -1.58 -13.85
C LYS A 109 13.70 -2.91 -14.56
N ASP A 110 14.34 -3.98 -14.09
CA ASP A 110 14.15 -5.32 -14.66
C ASP A 110 12.71 -5.79 -14.45
N ALA A 111 12.19 -5.60 -13.25
CA ALA A 111 10.80 -5.92 -12.95
C ALA A 111 9.82 -5.03 -13.73
N TYR A 112 10.10 -3.73 -13.89
CA TYR A 112 9.32 -2.87 -14.79
C TYR A 112 9.25 -3.41 -16.21
N SER A 113 10.39 -3.87 -16.74
CA SER A 113 10.48 -4.39 -18.10
C SER A 113 9.67 -5.68 -18.26
N LYS A 114 9.74 -6.58 -17.28
CA LYS A 114 8.93 -7.82 -17.22
C LYS A 114 7.43 -7.50 -17.17
N VAL A 115 7.02 -6.59 -16.27
CA VAL A 115 5.61 -6.18 -16.12
C VAL A 115 5.10 -5.49 -17.40
N ALA A 116 5.88 -4.58 -17.98
CA ALA A 116 5.53 -3.89 -19.21
C ALA A 116 5.33 -4.86 -20.38
N ALA A 117 6.20 -5.87 -20.51
CA ALA A 117 6.07 -6.90 -21.53
C ALA A 117 4.79 -7.74 -21.38
N MET A 118 4.41 -8.08 -20.15
CA MET A 118 3.20 -8.86 -19.87
C MET A 118 1.89 -8.06 -20.00
N LEU A 119 1.95 -6.75 -19.78
CA LEU A 119 0.77 -5.88 -19.83
C LEU A 119 0.56 -5.21 -21.18
N GLN A 120 1.61 -5.12 -22.01
CA GLN A 120 1.57 -4.44 -23.31
C GLN A 120 0.98 -3.02 -23.16
N ASP A 121 -0.20 -2.77 -23.75
CA ASP A 121 -0.87 -1.47 -23.70
C ASP A 121 -1.96 -1.35 -22.62
N ARG A 122 -2.25 -2.42 -21.87
CA ARG A 122 -3.25 -2.36 -20.78
C ARG A 122 -2.81 -1.45 -19.63
N GLY A 123 -1.51 -1.32 -19.41
CA GLY A 123 -0.96 -0.61 -18.27
C GLY A 123 -1.26 -1.31 -16.93
N LEU A 124 -0.86 -0.68 -15.84
CA LEU A 124 -0.93 -1.24 -14.49
C LEU A 124 -2.01 -0.52 -13.69
N TRP A 125 -3.01 -1.22 -13.17
CA TRP A 125 -4.14 -0.60 -12.48
C TRP A 125 -3.79 -0.07 -11.09
N ALA A 126 -2.90 -0.74 -10.36
CA ALA A 126 -2.37 -0.22 -9.12
C ALA A 126 -0.92 -0.62 -8.86
N VAL A 127 -0.20 0.26 -8.17
CA VAL A 127 1.04 -0.06 -7.47
C VAL A 127 0.76 0.07 -5.99
N ILE A 128 1.02 -1.00 -5.24
CA ILE A 128 0.86 -1.07 -3.80
C ILE A 128 2.26 -1.12 -3.20
N ASN A 129 2.69 0.01 -2.69
CA ASN A 129 3.94 0.16 -1.95
C ASN A 129 3.72 -0.37 -0.53
N ASN A 130 4.08 -1.62 -0.32
CA ASN A 130 3.95 -2.31 0.96
C ASN A 130 5.30 -2.74 1.55
N ALA A 131 6.34 -2.93 0.74
CA ALA A 131 7.67 -3.25 1.22
C ALA A 131 8.15 -2.22 2.25
N GLY A 132 8.54 -2.72 3.42
CA GLY A 132 9.03 -1.88 4.49
C GLY A 132 9.81 -2.69 5.52
N VAL A 133 10.74 -2.01 6.19
CA VAL A 133 11.47 -2.55 7.34
C VAL A 133 11.16 -1.69 8.56
N LEU A 134 10.96 -2.37 9.69
CA LEU A 134 10.92 -1.74 10.99
C LEU A 134 12.33 -1.84 11.57
N GLY A 135 12.91 -0.70 11.94
CA GLY A 135 14.16 -0.67 12.71
C GLY A 135 13.97 -1.32 14.08
N PHE A 136 15.07 -1.59 14.80
CA PHE A 136 14.99 -2.12 16.15
C PHE A 136 14.21 -1.18 17.08
N PRO A 137 13.28 -1.70 17.89
CA PRO A 137 12.53 -0.89 18.84
C PRO A 137 13.46 -0.53 20.00
N THR A 138 14.11 0.63 19.89
CA THR A 138 14.95 1.20 20.93
C THR A 138 14.85 2.72 20.87
N ASP A 139 15.30 3.37 21.93
CA ASP A 139 15.31 4.82 22.00
C ASP A 139 16.19 5.40 20.88
N GLY A 140 15.76 6.51 20.30
CA GLY A 140 16.41 7.11 19.14
C GLY A 140 17.89 7.45 19.36
N GLU A 141 18.27 7.76 20.60
CA GLU A 141 19.66 8.04 20.97
C GLU A 141 20.58 6.81 20.92
N LEU A 142 20.01 5.60 21.03
CA LEU A 142 20.74 4.33 21.03
C LEU A 142 20.77 3.66 19.65
N LEU A 143 19.96 4.14 18.70
CA LEU A 143 19.92 3.57 17.36
C LEU A 143 21.18 3.95 16.56
N PRO A 144 21.91 2.98 15.99
CA PRO A 144 23.04 3.29 15.13
C PRO A 144 22.55 3.89 13.79
N MET A 145 23.33 4.82 13.24
CA MET A 145 23.01 5.47 11.95
C MET A 145 22.85 4.51 10.77
N THR A 146 23.35 3.29 10.88
CA THR A 146 23.12 2.21 9.90
C THR A 146 21.65 1.86 9.78
N ASP A 147 20.94 1.76 10.91
CA ASP A 147 19.53 1.39 10.96
C ASP A 147 18.65 2.51 10.41
N TYR A 148 19.04 3.76 10.68
CA TYR A 148 18.42 4.95 10.08
C TYR A 148 18.52 4.91 8.56
N LYS A 149 19.73 4.69 8.04
CA LYS A 149 19.98 4.63 6.59
C LYS A 149 19.23 3.48 5.95
N GLN A 150 19.18 2.32 6.59
CA GLN A 150 18.44 1.16 6.07
C GLN A 150 16.93 1.41 6.01
N CYS A 151 16.34 1.96 7.08
CA CYS A 151 14.92 2.31 7.08
C CYS A 151 14.59 3.32 5.99
N MET A 152 15.41 4.37 5.85
CA MET A 152 15.23 5.37 4.79
C MET A 152 15.43 4.79 3.38
N ALA A 153 16.39 3.89 3.20
CA ALA A 153 16.64 3.24 1.91
C ALA A 153 15.42 2.45 1.43
N VAL A 154 14.78 1.69 2.32
CA VAL A 154 13.61 0.86 1.97
C VAL A 154 12.32 1.68 1.96
N ASN A 155 11.94 2.23 3.11
CA ASN A 155 10.60 2.78 3.34
C ASN A 155 10.38 4.10 2.58
N PHE A 156 11.46 4.84 2.31
CA PHE A 156 11.40 6.13 1.64
C PHE A 156 11.94 6.07 0.21
N PHE A 157 13.25 5.93 0.04
CA PHE A 157 13.90 6.04 -1.28
C PHE A 157 13.40 4.95 -2.23
N GLY A 158 13.35 3.70 -1.77
CA GLY A 158 12.86 2.59 -2.57
C GLY A 158 11.41 2.76 -3.02
N THR A 159 10.53 3.20 -2.11
CA THR A 159 9.13 3.51 -2.42
C THR A 159 9.00 4.61 -3.49
N VAL A 160 9.78 5.68 -3.38
CA VAL A 160 9.82 6.76 -4.37
C VAL A 160 10.33 6.26 -5.71
N GLU A 161 11.36 5.42 -5.72
CA GLU A 161 11.96 4.89 -6.94
C GLU A 161 11.03 3.93 -7.70
N VAL A 162 10.39 3.00 -6.98
CA VAL A 162 9.34 2.12 -7.53
C VAL A 162 8.24 2.97 -8.15
N THR A 163 7.73 3.95 -7.41
CA THR A 163 6.66 4.82 -7.93
C THR A 163 7.08 5.53 -9.20
N LYS A 164 8.24 6.19 -9.20
CA LYS A 164 8.74 6.91 -10.38
C LYS A 164 8.90 6.00 -11.58
N THR A 165 9.37 4.78 -11.36
CA THR A 165 9.61 3.80 -12.42
C THR A 165 8.31 3.29 -13.03
N PHE A 166 7.29 3.02 -12.21
CA PHE A 166 6.01 2.45 -12.66
C PHE A 166 4.95 3.50 -13.05
N LEU A 167 5.20 4.79 -12.81
CA LEU A 167 4.31 5.89 -13.22
C LEU A 167 3.84 5.82 -14.70
N PRO A 168 4.69 5.49 -15.70
CA PRO A 168 4.23 5.36 -17.09
C PRO A 168 3.12 4.30 -17.26
N LEU A 169 3.23 3.15 -16.58
CA LEU A 169 2.23 2.08 -16.65
C LEU A 169 0.94 2.45 -15.92
N LEU A 170 1.05 3.13 -14.77
CA LEU A 170 -0.11 3.68 -14.06
C LEU A 170 -0.87 4.72 -14.88
N ARG A 171 -0.15 5.54 -15.66
CA ARG A 171 -0.78 6.55 -16.55
C ARG A 171 -1.58 5.91 -17.66
N LYS A 172 -1.08 4.84 -18.29
CA LYS A 172 -1.79 4.10 -19.35
C LYS A 172 -3.17 3.60 -18.91
N SER A 173 -3.25 3.00 -17.73
CA SER A 173 -4.48 2.39 -17.19
C SER A 173 -5.39 3.37 -16.43
N LYS A 174 -4.95 4.62 -16.23
CA LYS A 174 -5.52 5.56 -15.25
C LYS A 174 -5.59 4.92 -13.84
N GLY A 175 -4.50 4.23 -13.50
CA GLY A 175 -4.35 3.48 -12.26
C GLY A 175 -4.16 4.37 -11.03
N ARG A 176 -3.88 3.72 -9.90
CA ARG A 176 -3.70 4.36 -8.59
C ARG A 176 -2.42 3.90 -7.89
N LEU A 177 -1.90 4.77 -7.05
CA LEU A 177 -0.82 4.43 -6.12
C LEU A 177 -1.41 4.25 -4.73
N VAL A 178 -1.11 3.12 -4.09
CA VAL A 178 -1.50 2.83 -2.71
C VAL A 178 -0.22 2.68 -1.90
N ASN A 179 -0.08 3.47 -0.84
CA ASN A 179 1.04 3.35 0.08
C ASN A 179 0.52 2.77 1.39
N VAL A 180 1.09 1.65 1.81
CA VAL A 180 0.82 1.08 3.12
C VAL A 180 1.71 1.80 4.12
N SER A 181 1.09 2.55 5.03
CA SER A 181 1.76 3.25 6.14
C SER A 181 1.33 2.66 7.48
N SER A 182 2.03 3.06 8.54
CA SER A 182 1.73 2.71 9.93
C SER A 182 1.07 3.88 10.68
N ILE A 183 0.25 3.57 11.69
CA ILE A 183 -0.39 4.54 12.60
C ILE A 183 0.62 5.46 13.31
N GLY A 184 1.88 5.02 13.45
CA GLY A 184 2.93 5.87 14.04
C GLY A 184 3.40 7.03 13.15
N GLY A 185 2.81 7.22 11.98
CA GLY A 185 3.07 8.38 11.14
C GLY A 185 2.51 9.68 11.74
N GLU A 186 1.29 9.62 12.25
CA GLU A 186 0.60 10.76 12.85
C GLU A 186 0.97 10.97 14.33
N SER A 187 1.72 10.05 14.94
CA SER A 187 2.06 10.07 16.37
C SER A 187 3.46 9.52 16.62
N ALA A 188 4.33 10.33 17.22
CA ALA A 188 5.68 9.92 17.59
C ALA A 188 5.63 8.91 18.75
N PHE A 189 5.88 7.63 18.45
CA PHE A 189 6.09 6.61 19.47
C PHE A 189 7.57 6.55 19.83
N SER A 190 7.91 6.82 21.09
CA SER A 190 9.30 6.92 21.58
C SER A 190 10.17 5.70 21.26
N HIS A 191 9.57 4.52 21.13
CA HIS A 191 10.29 3.26 20.84
C HIS A 191 10.16 2.78 19.40
N VAL A 192 9.53 3.55 18.50
CA VAL A 192 9.38 3.22 17.07
C VAL A 192 9.78 4.43 16.22
N VAL A 193 10.99 4.92 16.46
CA VAL A 193 11.45 6.22 15.96
C VAL A 193 11.63 6.25 14.43
N MET A 194 11.84 5.09 13.77
CA MET A 194 12.32 5.06 12.37
C MET A 194 11.36 4.52 11.32
N GLY A 195 10.63 3.45 11.62
CA GLY A 195 9.75 2.82 10.63
C GLY A 195 8.64 3.77 10.17
N CYS A 196 8.06 4.52 11.11
CA CYS A 196 6.88 5.32 10.84
C CYS A 196 7.17 6.66 10.14
N PRO A 197 8.15 7.49 10.59
CA PRO A 197 8.39 8.78 9.93
C PRO A 197 8.89 8.64 8.48
N SER A 198 9.63 7.57 8.17
CA SER A 198 10.11 7.31 6.81
C SER A 198 8.97 6.98 5.83
N GLN A 199 7.95 6.25 6.27
CA GLN A 199 6.76 5.93 5.46
C GLN A 199 5.90 7.17 5.22
N ASP A 200 5.77 8.05 6.20
CA ASP A 200 5.01 9.30 6.10
C ASP A 200 5.66 10.32 5.16
N MET A 201 6.98 10.48 5.27
CA MET A 201 7.74 11.31 4.32
C MET A 201 7.55 10.81 2.89
N ALA A 202 7.54 9.49 2.69
CA ALA A 202 7.27 8.90 1.37
C ALA A 202 5.85 9.25 0.92
N HIS A 203 4.85 9.06 1.79
CA HIS A 203 3.45 9.36 1.48
C HIS A 203 3.26 10.79 0.95
N GLY A 204 3.86 11.79 1.59
CA GLY A 204 3.77 13.21 1.17
C GLY A 204 4.29 13.44 -0.26
N ILE A 205 5.48 12.93 -0.58
CA ILE A 205 6.07 13.07 -1.92
C ILE A 205 5.23 12.32 -2.96
N LEU A 206 4.77 11.13 -2.62
CA LEU A 206 4.02 10.26 -3.53
C LEU A 206 2.65 10.86 -3.85
N CYS A 207 2.00 11.50 -2.88
CA CYS A 207 0.79 12.30 -3.10
C CYS A 207 1.05 13.44 -4.10
N GLY A 208 2.18 14.14 -3.96
CA GLY A 208 2.62 15.16 -4.91
C GLY A 208 2.86 14.62 -6.32
N LEU A 209 3.55 13.48 -6.45
CA LEU A 209 3.78 12.81 -7.73
C LEU A 209 2.48 12.35 -8.40
N ASN A 210 1.52 11.85 -7.62
CA ASN A 210 0.20 11.46 -8.10
C ASN A 210 -0.60 12.68 -8.60
N LYS A 211 -0.59 13.79 -7.85
CA LYS A 211 -1.21 15.07 -8.28
C LYS A 211 -0.57 15.61 -9.56
N ASN A 212 0.76 15.62 -9.65
CA ASN A 212 1.47 16.09 -10.83
C ASN A 212 1.24 15.20 -12.05
N ALA A 213 1.11 13.88 -11.86
CA ALA A 213 0.68 12.97 -12.91
C ALA A 213 -0.76 13.27 -13.37
N GLY A 214 -1.63 13.74 -12.48
CA GLY A 214 -2.96 14.25 -12.80
C GLY A 214 -2.95 15.61 -13.52
N HIS A 215 -2.05 16.54 -13.15
CA HIS A 215 -1.97 17.89 -13.73
C HIS A 215 -1.25 17.94 -15.09
N ALA A 216 -0.23 17.10 -15.33
CA ALA A 216 0.38 16.95 -16.66
C ALA A 216 -0.65 16.53 -17.74
N LYS A 217 -1.79 15.99 -17.29
CA LYS A 217 -2.96 15.63 -18.09
C LYS A 217 -3.80 16.84 -18.54
N ALA A 218 -3.76 17.94 -17.80
CA ALA A 218 -4.48 19.18 -18.14
C ALA A 218 -3.74 20.02 -19.19
N GLY A 219 -2.41 19.89 -19.27
CA GLY A 219 -1.57 20.62 -20.23
C GLY A 219 -1.29 19.88 -21.56
N LEU A 220 -1.72 18.62 -21.71
CA LEU A 220 -1.50 17.80 -22.91
C LEU A 220 -2.83 17.42 -23.61
N GLY A 221 -3.92 18.13 -23.28
CA GLY A 221 -5.24 17.98 -23.90
C GLY A 221 -5.67 19.19 -24.75
N GLN A 222 -4.73 20.08 -25.08
CA GLN A 222 -4.89 21.10 -26.10
C GLN A 222 -3.78 20.84 -27.11
N ASP A 223 -4.13 20.11 -28.17
CA ASP A 223 -3.63 20.18 -29.56
C ASP A 223 -4.16 18.96 -30.33
#